data_AF-A0A5B7EW53-F1
#
_entry.id   AF-A0A5B7EW53-F1
#
_cell.length_a   1.000
_cell.length_b   1.000
_cell.length_c   1.000
_cell.angle_alpha   90.00
_cell.angle_beta   90.00
_cell.angle_gamma   90.00
#
_symmetry.space_group_name_H-M   'P 1'
#
loop_
_entity.id
_entity.type
_entity.pdbx_description
1 polymer ?
#
loop_
_entity_poly.entity_id
_entity_poly.type
_entity_poly.pdbx_seq_one_letter_code
_entity_poly.pdbx_strand_id
1 'polypeptide(L)'
;MDKNDEATLEESMSSVKCPEGDSGAAERRVRGKHVIFMMVVALTSILQGTVTKGWTAVLPKMQDDPHSFVNTDSDVAWLVSMTSVVGILASLATGPLVEWAGPRRLLAIAMAVSTGLWLLMVFPPNKVVFFAARAGLAACAYVISTISLPLLAEMSPNNVRGSVSTLSEVGGSTGVLYGYLVAFLFPWKIATGLCTLTAALLFLPLWLVPEVRKIFVFTTELKR
;
A
#
# COMPACT_ATOMS: atom_id res chain seq x y z
N MET A 1 33.15 -49.48 -18.55
CA MET A 1 32.66 -48.24 -17.90
C MET A 1 32.45 -48.63 -16.46
N ASP A 2 33.44 -48.31 -15.64
CA ASP A 2 33.75 -49.04 -14.41
C ASP A 2 33.00 -48.44 -13.21
N LYS A 3 32.44 -49.29 -12.36
CA LYS A 3 31.65 -48.90 -11.17
C LYS A 3 32.48 -48.18 -10.09
N ASN A 4 33.81 -48.16 -10.25
CA ASN A 4 34.75 -47.51 -9.33
C ASN A 4 34.89 -46.00 -9.53
N ASP A 5 34.49 -45.45 -10.68
CA ASP A 5 34.56 -43.99 -10.95
C ASP A 5 33.35 -43.23 -10.37
N GLU A 6 32.22 -43.89 -10.10
CA GLU A 6 31.05 -43.28 -9.42
C GLU A 6 31.29 -43.09 -7.91
N ALA A 7 31.98 -44.03 -7.26
CA ALA A 7 32.23 -44.00 -5.82
C ALA A 7 33.21 -42.90 -5.39
N THR A 8 34.17 -42.54 -6.26
CA THR A 8 35.16 -41.48 -6.00
C THR A 8 34.59 -40.07 -6.22
N LEU A 9 33.50 -39.92 -6.96
CA LEU A 9 32.80 -38.64 -7.16
C LEU A 9 31.80 -38.32 -6.04
N GLU A 10 31.22 -39.32 -5.36
CA GLU A 10 30.36 -39.10 -4.20
C GLU A 10 31.15 -38.64 -2.95
N GLU A 11 32.38 -39.14 -2.77
CA GLU A 11 33.18 -38.79 -1.58
C GLU A 11 33.71 -37.34 -1.63
N SER A 12 34.03 -36.85 -2.84
CA SER A 12 34.48 -35.45 -3.05
C SER A 12 33.36 -34.42 -2.92
N MET A 13 32.10 -34.83 -3.09
CA MET A 13 30.92 -33.97 -2.95
C MET A 13 30.44 -33.84 -1.48
N SER A 14 30.90 -34.72 -0.58
CA SER A 14 30.57 -34.66 0.86
C SER A 14 31.44 -33.70 1.67
N SER A 15 32.58 -33.24 1.13
CA SER A 15 33.56 -32.45 1.90
C SER A 15 33.47 -30.94 1.74
N VAL A 16 32.54 -30.40 0.94
CA VAL A 16 32.27 -28.96 0.93
C VAL A 16 31.41 -28.62 2.14
N LYS A 17 32.07 -28.60 3.29
CA LYS A 17 31.55 -28.08 4.55
C LYS A 17 31.35 -26.57 4.39
N CYS A 18 30.15 -26.18 3.92
CA CYS A 18 29.69 -24.81 4.03
C CYS A 18 29.71 -24.41 5.51
N PRO A 19 30.27 -23.24 5.87
CA PRO A 19 30.31 -22.80 7.27
C PRO A 19 28.88 -22.54 7.77
N GLU A 20 28.32 -23.51 8.49
CA GLU A 20 26.96 -23.50 9.08
C GLU A 20 26.77 -22.47 10.22
N GLY A 21 27.82 -21.76 10.63
CA GLY A 21 27.79 -20.85 11.79
C GLY A 21 27.33 -19.41 11.49
N ASP A 22 27.57 -18.88 10.29
CA ASP A 22 27.40 -17.44 9.98
C ASP A 22 26.32 -17.17 8.91
N SER A 23 26.07 -18.15 8.01
CA SER A 23 25.00 -18.07 7.01
C SER A 23 23.61 -17.98 7.65
N GLY A 24 23.34 -18.66 8.76
CA GLY A 24 22.03 -18.65 9.41
C GLY A 24 21.66 -17.32 10.10
N ALA A 25 22.65 -16.50 10.46
CA ALA A 25 22.45 -15.16 11.01
C ALA A 25 22.26 -14.13 9.89
N ALA A 26 23.05 -14.22 8.82
CA ALA A 26 22.88 -13.42 7.62
C ALA A 26 21.53 -13.70 6.93
N GLU A 27 21.13 -14.96 6.80
CA GLU A 27 19.87 -15.38 6.19
C GLU A 27 18.65 -15.01 7.05
N ARG A 28 18.75 -15.12 8.40
CA ARG A 28 17.73 -14.56 9.31
C ARG A 28 17.64 -13.03 9.23
N ARG A 29 18.78 -12.34 9.10
CA ARG A 29 18.84 -10.88 8.99
C ARG A 29 18.29 -10.40 7.64
N VAL A 30 18.55 -11.13 6.57
CA VAL A 30 17.98 -10.88 5.23
C VAL A 30 16.47 -11.18 5.26
N ARG A 31 16.03 -12.29 5.84
CA ARG A 31 14.61 -12.63 6.02
C ARG A 31 13.86 -11.59 6.86
N GLY A 32 14.46 -11.09 7.94
CA GLY A 32 13.90 -10.03 8.78
C GLY A 32 13.69 -8.72 8.03
N LYS A 33 14.66 -8.31 7.20
CA LYS A 33 14.53 -7.13 6.33
C LYS A 33 13.38 -7.27 5.33
N HIS A 34 13.21 -8.45 4.72
CA HIS A 34 12.11 -8.71 3.78
C HIS A 34 10.74 -8.66 4.46
N VAL A 35 10.62 -9.21 5.68
CA VAL A 35 9.39 -9.11 6.47
C VAL A 35 9.05 -7.67 6.81
N ILE A 36 10.04 -6.84 7.15
CA ILE A 36 9.83 -5.41 7.40
C ILE A 36 9.30 -4.70 6.14
N PHE A 37 9.83 -5.00 4.95
CA PHE A 37 9.31 -4.41 3.71
C PHE A 37 7.88 -4.83 3.41
N MET A 38 7.53 -6.09 3.62
CA MET A 38 6.15 -6.58 3.48
C MET A 38 5.20 -5.88 4.47
N MET A 39 5.64 -5.70 5.71
CA MET A 39 4.86 -4.96 6.70
C MET A 39 4.67 -3.50 6.29
N VAL A 40 5.69 -2.83 5.77
CA VAL A 40 5.57 -1.44 5.27
C VAL A 40 4.55 -1.35 4.13
N VAL A 41 4.56 -2.29 3.19
CA VAL A 41 3.55 -2.34 2.12
C VAL A 41 2.16 -2.62 2.70
N ALA A 42 2.02 -3.53 3.67
CA ALA A 42 0.75 -3.79 4.34
C ALA A 42 0.21 -2.57 5.11
N LEU A 43 1.09 -1.75 5.69
CA LEU A 43 0.69 -0.51 6.36
C LEU A 43 0.11 0.53 5.39
N THR A 44 0.41 0.46 4.09
CA THR A 44 -0.24 1.34 3.08
C THR A 44 -1.74 1.11 2.98
N SER A 45 -2.24 -0.08 3.35
CA SER A 45 -3.66 -0.39 3.41
C SER A 45 -4.39 0.42 4.48
N ILE A 46 -3.71 0.85 5.55
CA ILE A 46 -4.27 1.76 6.55
C ILE A 46 -4.73 3.06 5.89
N LEU A 47 -3.92 3.62 4.98
CA LEU A 47 -4.27 4.84 4.25
C LEU A 47 -5.49 4.66 3.36
N GLN A 48 -5.59 3.51 2.72
CA GLN A 48 -6.77 3.23 1.90
C GLN A 48 -8.03 3.17 2.77
N GLY A 49 -7.96 2.49 3.92
CA GLY A 49 -9.07 2.43 4.87
C GLY A 49 -9.51 3.82 5.34
N THR A 50 -8.56 4.68 5.72
CA THR A 50 -8.86 6.05 6.17
C THR A 50 -9.45 6.90 5.04
N VAL A 51 -8.90 6.86 3.83
CA VAL A 51 -9.36 7.68 2.69
C VAL A 51 -10.76 7.30 2.24
N THR A 52 -11.02 6.01 2.09
CA THR A 52 -12.21 5.50 1.37
C THR A 52 -13.43 5.41 2.28
N LYS A 53 -13.24 5.01 3.54
CA LYS A 53 -14.33 4.78 4.50
C LYS A 53 -14.17 5.56 5.80
N GLY A 54 -12.96 5.72 6.31
CA GLY A 54 -12.73 6.34 7.63
C GLY A 54 -13.06 7.84 7.66
N TRP A 55 -12.64 8.60 6.65
CA TRP A 55 -12.85 10.05 6.59
C TRP A 55 -14.29 10.41 6.24
N THR A 56 -15.07 9.51 5.62
CA THR A 56 -16.47 9.83 5.31
C THR A 56 -17.32 10.04 6.57
N ALA A 57 -16.86 9.53 7.72
CA ALA A 57 -17.42 9.80 9.03
C ALA A 57 -17.35 11.28 9.47
N VAL A 58 -16.50 12.08 8.83
CA VAL A 58 -16.31 13.50 9.13
C VAL A 58 -17.39 14.37 8.45
N LEU A 59 -18.07 13.86 7.41
CA LEU A 59 -19.02 14.65 6.62
C LEU A 59 -20.19 15.24 7.44
N PRO A 60 -20.84 14.51 8.38
CA PRO A 60 -21.91 15.09 9.18
C PRO A 60 -21.44 16.30 10.00
N LYS A 61 -20.24 16.22 10.59
CA LYS A 61 -19.63 17.35 11.32
C LYS A 61 -19.22 18.51 10.40
N MET A 62 -18.92 18.24 9.13
CA MET A 62 -18.69 19.28 8.14
C MET A 62 -19.98 20.00 7.73
N GLN A 63 -21.11 19.30 7.71
CA GLN A 63 -22.41 19.91 7.37
C GLN A 63 -22.92 20.84 8.48
N ASP A 64 -22.63 20.50 9.75
CA ASP A 64 -22.99 21.33 10.90
C ASP A 64 -22.16 22.63 11.00
N ASP A 65 -21.02 22.70 10.32
CA ASP A 65 -20.10 23.84 10.40
C ASP A 65 -20.48 24.95 9.38
N PRO A 66 -20.88 26.16 9.82
CA PRO A 66 -21.32 27.24 8.92
C PRO A 66 -20.20 27.82 8.04
N HIS A 67 -18.94 27.52 8.36
CA HIS A 67 -17.77 27.90 7.56
C HIS A 67 -17.30 26.81 6.59
N SER A 68 -18.03 25.69 6.50
CA SER A 68 -17.76 24.63 5.56
C SER A 68 -18.27 24.96 4.16
N PHE A 69 -17.62 24.38 3.15
CA PHE A 69 -18.02 24.49 1.74
C PHE A 69 -19.07 23.44 1.34
N VAL A 70 -19.40 22.52 2.26
CA VAL A 70 -20.27 21.35 2.04
C VAL A 70 -21.38 21.41 3.07
N ASN A 71 -22.46 22.13 2.73
CA ASN A 71 -23.57 22.39 3.66
C ASN A 71 -24.87 21.72 3.19
N THR A 72 -24.92 21.26 1.93
CA THR A 72 -26.11 20.64 1.35
C THR A 72 -25.97 19.12 1.32
N ASP A 73 -27.04 18.39 1.58
CA ASP A 73 -27.06 16.92 1.44
C ASP A 73 -26.70 16.45 0.03
N SER A 74 -27.01 17.25 -1.00
CA SER A 74 -26.61 16.99 -2.38
C SER A 74 -25.09 17.01 -2.56
N ASP A 75 -24.39 17.89 -1.85
CA ASP A 75 -22.93 18.03 -1.94
C ASP A 75 -22.23 16.81 -1.31
N VAL A 76 -22.76 16.35 -0.17
CA VAL A 76 -22.34 15.12 0.51
C VAL A 76 -22.56 13.89 -0.37
N ALA A 77 -23.77 13.76 -0.93
CA ALA A 77 -24.09 12.65 -1.82
C ALA A 77 -23.15 12.62 -3.04
N TRP A 78 -22.83 13.80 -3.60
CA TRP A 78 -21.94 13.92 -4.74
C TRP A 78 -20.48 13.57 -4.39
N LEU A 79 -19.99 13.93 -3.21
CA LEU A 79 -18.66 13.53 -2.73
C LEU A 79 -18.52 12.02 -2.60
N VAL A 80 -19.52 11.37 -2.01
CA VAL A 80 -19.51 9.92 -1.77
C VAL A 80 -19.67 9.14 -3.08
N SER A 81 -20.60 9.56 -3.94
CA SER A 81 -20.85 8.88 -5.22
C SER A 81 -19.66 9.03 -6.18
N MET A 82 -19.07 10.22 -6.27
CA MET A 82 -17.89 10.48 -7.12
C MET A 82 -16.70 9.62 -6.68
N THR A 83 -16.49 9.44 -5.38
CA THR A 83 -15.43 8.57 -4.85
C THR A 83 -15.56 7.13 -5.37
N SER A 84 -16.80 6.61 -5.40
CA SER A 84 -17.09 5.26 -5.90
C SER A 84 -16.86 5.15 -7.41
N VAL A 85 -17.36 6.12 -8.19
CA VAL A 85 -17.22 6.15 -9.66
C VAL A 85 -15.74 6.26 -10.05
N VAL A 86 -15.00 7.19 -9.43
CA VAL A 86 -13.58 7.35 -9.66
C VAL A 86 -12.80 6.12 -9.23
N GLY A 87 -13.21 5.44 -8.15
CA GLY A 87 -12.58 4.20 -7.73
C GLY A 87 -12.66 3.09 -8.76
N ILE A 88 -13.81 2.92 -9.43
CA ILE A 88 -13.98 1.95 -10.51
C ILE A 88 -13.06 2.29 -11.69
N LEU A 89 -13.08 3.55 -12.13
CA LEU A 89 -12.25 4.02 -13.25
C LEU A 89 -10.75 3.88 -12.94
N ALA A 90 -10.33 4.24 -11.73
CA ALA A 90 -8.94 4.17 -11.30
C ALA A 90 -8.45 2.71 -11.18
N SER A 91 -9.29 1.81 -10.67
CA SER A 91 -8.96 0.38 -10.59
C SER A 91 -8.76 -0.21 -11.98
N LEU A 92 -9.64 0.14 -12.95
CA LEU A 92 -9.52 -0.32 -14.33
C LEU A 92 -8.28 0.25 -15.03
N ALA A 93 -7.97 1.53 -14.79
CA ALA A 93 -6.78 2.19 -15.35
C ALA A 93 -5.46 1.65 -14.74
N THR A 94 -5.50 1.01 -13.57
CA THR A 94 -4.28 0.61 -12.86
C THR A 94 -3.43 -0.40 -13.66
N GLY A 95 -4.05 -1.31 -14.41
CA GLY A 95 -3.32 -2.33 -15.19
C GLY A 95 -2.27 -1.73 -16.14
N PRO A 96 -2.68 -0.93 -17.14
CA PRO A 96 -1.76 -0.25 -18.04
C PRO A 96 -0.73 0.63 -17.33
N LEU A 97 -1.12 1.31 -16.24
CA LEU A 97 -0.20 2.15 -15.47
C LEU A 97 0.93 1.32 -14.81
N VAL A 98 0.61 0.12 -14.33
CA VAL A 98 1.59 -0.79 -13.71
C VAL A 98 2.58 -1.35 -14.74
N GLU A 99 2.13 -1.59 -15.97
CA GLU A 99 2.98 -2.02 -17.08
C GLU A 99 3.95 -0.92 -17.49
N TRP A 100 3.49 0.33 -17.56
CA TRP A 100 4.30 1.47 -17.98
C TRP A 100 5.29 1.95 -16.91
N ALA A 101 4.84 2.21 -15.69
CA ALA A 101 5.69 2.78 -14.64
C ALA A 101 6.41 1.73 -13.77
N GLY A 102 5.87 0.50 -13.73
CA GLY A 102 6.25 -0.50 -12.75
C GLY A 102 5.55 -0.30 -11.39
N PRO A 103 5.23 -1.39 -10.67
CA PRO A 103 4.37 -1.37 -9.49
C PRO A 103 4.97 -0.58 -8.34
N ARG A 104 6.29 -0.67 -8.11
CA ARG A 104 6.96 0.08 -7.04
C ARG A 104 6.96 1.58 -7.31
N ARG A 105 7.35 2.00 -8.52
CA ARG A 105 7.42 3.43 -8.88
C ARG A 105 6.02 4.04 -8.86
N LEU A 106 5.03 3.32 -9.37
CA LEU A 106 3.64 3.74 -9.33
C LEU A 106 3.12 3.87 -7.90
N LEU A 107 3.43 2.93 -7.01
CA LEU A 107 3.06 3.00 -5.60
C LEU A 107 3.69 4.23 -4.91
N ALA A 108 4.98 4.49 -5.15
CA ALA A 108 5.67 5.65 -4.59
C ALA A 108 5.11 6.98 -5.12
N ILE A 109 4.84 7.08 -6.42
CA ILE A 109 4.22 8.26 -7.04
C ILE A 109 2.81 8.46 -6.49
N ALA A 110 1.99 7.41 -6.41
CA ALA A 110 0.64 7.49 -5.89
C ALA A 110 0.60 7.95 -4.43
N MET A 111 1.57 7.51 -3.61
CA MET A 111 1.71 7.95 -2.22
C MET A 111 2.14 9.41 -2.09
N ALA A 112 3.08 9.86 -2.93
CA ALA A 112 3.48 11.26 -2.99
C ALA A 112 2.30 12.16 -3.38
N VAL A 113 1.58 11.78 -4.43
CA VAL A 113 0.39 12.51 -4.91
C VAL A 113 -0.71 12.50 -3.84
N SER A 114 -0.97 11.37 -3.21
CA SER A 114 -1.94 11.24 -2.11
C SER A 114 -1.64 12.20 -0.96
N THR A 115 -0.37 12.32 -0.56
CA THR A 115 0.06 13.25 0.50
C THR A 115 -0.19 14.71 0.10
N GLY A 116 0.10 15.07 -1.16
CA GLY A 116 -0.22 16.40 -1.70
C GLY A 116 -1.71 16.71 -1.73
N LEU A 117 -2.54 15.72 -2.10
CA LEU A 117 -4.00 15.86 -2.15
C LEU A 117 -4.63 15.97 -0.76
N TRP A 118 -4.06 15.30 0.25
CA TRP A 118 -4.44 15.48 1.65
C TRP A 118 -4.14 16.90 2.15
N LEU A 119 -2.97 17.46 1.82
CA LEU A 119 -2.65 18.85 2.14
C LEU A 119 -3.62 19.83 1.47
N LEU A 120 -3.99 19.57 0.22
CA LEU A 120 -4.97 20.38 -0.52
C LEU A 120 -6.37 20.32 0.11
N MET A 121 -6.72 19.20 0.75
CA MET A 121 -7.96 19.04 1.51
C MET A 121 -7.99 19.83 2.83
N VAL A 122 -6.84 20.02 3.48
CA VAL A 122 -6.74 20.82 4.72
C VAL A 122 -6.89 22.31 4.43
N PHE A 123 -6.30 22.78 3.33
CA PHE A 123 -6.32 24.18 2.91
C PHE A 123 -7.03 24.36 1.56
N PRO A 124 -8.34 24.06 1.44
CA PRO A 124 -9.03 24.20 0.18
C PRO A 124 -9.28 25.69 -0.12
N PRO A 125 -8.81 26.23 -1.26
CA PRO A 125 -9.09 27.60 -1.66
C PRO A 125 -10.52 27.77 -2.18
N ASN A 126 -11.10 26.70 -2.73
CA ASN A 126 -12.42 26.71 -3.38
C ASN A 126 -13.12 25.35 -3.18
N LYS A 127 -14.45 25.36 -3.20
CA LYS A 127 -15.27 24.13 -3.18
C LYS A 127 -14.91 23.14 -4.30
N VAL A 128 -14.69 23.64 -5.51
CA VAL A 128 -14.34 22.80 -6.67
C VAL A 128 -13.00 22.09 -6.46
N VAL A 129 -12.03 22.80 -5.87
CA VAL A 129 -10.70 22.24 -5.58
C VAL A 129 -10.80 21.18 -4.48
N PHE A 130 -11.65 21.37 -3.47
CA PHE A 130 -11.92 20.36 -2.45
C PHE A 130 -12.50 19.08 -3.06
N PHE A 131 -13.50 19.19 -3.94
CA PHE A 131 -14.08 18.04 -4.64
C PHE A 131 -13.05 17.34 -5.54
N ALA A 132 -12.30 18.11 -6.33
CA ALA A 132 -11.26 17.56 -7.20
C ALA A 132 -10.15 16.85 -6.40
N ALA A 133 -9.72 17.44 -5.28
CA ALA A 133 -8.77 16.83 -4.35
C ALA A 133 -9.31 15.48 -3.86
N ARG A 134 -10.62 15.41 -3.58
CA ARG A 134 -11.24 14.18 -3.10
C ARG A 134 -11.35 13.08 -4.14
N ALA A 135 -11.73 13.45 -5.36
CA ALA A 135 -11.67 12.54 -6.50
C ALA A 135 -10.25 11.99 -6.71
N GLY A 136 -9.25 12.87 -6.74
CA GLY A 136 -7.86 12.47 -6.91
C GLY A 136 -7.39 11.53 -5.79
N LEU A 137 -7.77 11.83 -4.54
CA LEU A 137 -7.36 11.04 -3.39
C LEU A 137 -7.99 9.64 -3.43
N ALA A 138 -9.27 9.56 -3.83
CA ALA A 138 -9.94 8.30 -4.11
C ALA A 138 -9.19 7.52 -5.20
N ALA A 139 -8.90 8.14 -6.35
CA ALA A 139 -8.18 7.51 -7.45
C ALA A 139 -6.85 6.90 -6.98
N CYS A 140 -6.04 7.67 -6.24
CA CYS A 140 -4.79 7.18 -5.68
C CYS A 140 -5.01 5.98 -4.75
N ALA A 141 -5.98 6.05 -3.82
CA ALA A 141 -6.24 4.97 -2.88
C ALA A 141 -6.64 3.65 -3.56
N TYR A 142 -7.47 3.70 -4.61
CA TYR A 142 -7.85 2.51 -5.38
C TYR A 142 -6.69 1.94 -6.22
N VAL A 143 -5.87 2.81 -6.82
CA VAL A 143 -4.65 2.40 -7.53
C VAL A 143 -3.69 1.69 -6.57
N ILE A 144 -3.46 2.28 -5.40
CA ILE A 144 -2.62 1.71 -4.34
C ILE A 144 -3.13 0.32 -3.93
N SER A 145 -4.43 0.19 -3.64
CA SER A 145 -5.04 -1.11 -3.30
C SER A 145 -4.77 -2.20 -4.32
N THR A 146 -4.95 -1.85 -5.59
CA THR A 146 -4.88 -2.79 -6.71
C THR A 146 -3.44 -3.25 -6.93
N ILE A 147 -2.45 -2.41 -6.60
CA ILE A 147 -1.03 -2.73 -6.72
C ILE A 147 -0.48 -3.44 -5.48
N SER A 148 -0.93 -3.04 -4.29
CA SER A 148 -0.37 -3.53 -3.02
C SER A 148 -0.55 -5.03 -2.86
N LEU A 149 -1.73 -5.59 -3.17
CA LEU A 149 -1.98 -7.04 -3.06
C LEU A 149 -1.06 -7.91 -3.94
N PRO A 150 -0.97 -7.69 -5.26
CA PRO A 150 -0.08 -8.48 -6.11
C PRO A 150 1.39 -8.23 -5.78
N LEU A 151 1.78 -7.00 -5.41
CA LEU A 151 3.14 -6.71 -4.99
C LEU A 151 3.54 -7.49 -3.72
N LEU A 152 2.61 -7.62 -2.78
CA LEU A 152 2.80 -8.38 -1.55
C LEU A 152 2.90 -9.88 -1.83
N ALA A 153 2.11 -10.38 -2.79
CA ALA A 153 2.17 -11.76 -3.25
C ALA A 153 3.52 -12.09 -3.91
N GLU A 154 4.06 -11.18 -4.72
CA GLU A 154 5.39 -11.29 -5.35
C GLU A 154 6.53 -11.27 -4.34
N MET A 155 6.39 -10.49 -3.26
CA MET A 155 7.39 -10.43 -2.19
C MET A 155 7.33 -11.65 -1.27
N SER A 156 6.14 -12.22 -1.07
CA SER A 156 5.91 -13.27 -0.07
C SER A 156 6.38 -14.65 -0.53
N PRO A 157 7.13 -15.41 0.29
CA PRO A 157 7.35 -16.82 0.03
C PRO A 157 6.03 -17.61 0.15
N ASN A 158 5.93 -18.73 -0.58
CA ASN A 158 4.70 -19.54 -0.72
C ASN A 158 4.04 -19.93 0.60
N ASN A 159 4.79 -19.98 1.70
CA ASN A 159 4.31 -20.38 3.03
C ASN A 159 3.68 -19.25 3.86
N VAL A 160 3.88 -17.96 3.53
CA VAL A 160 3.36 -16.83 4.32
C VAL A 160 2.42 -15.90 3.56
N ARG A 161 2.22 -16.14 2.26
CA ARG A 161 1.41 -15.29 1.37
C ARG A 161 0.01 -14.97 1.90
N GLY A 162 -0.65 -15.96 2.52
CA GLY A 162 -1.95 -15.77 3.18
C GLY A 162 -1.87 -14.80 4.36
N SER A 163 -0.94 -15.03 5.30
CA SER A 163 -0.78 -14.20 6.50
C SER A 163 -0.49 -12.74 6.17
N VAL A 164 0.33 -12.46 5.15
CA VAL A 164 0.66 -11.07 4.78
C VAL A 164 -0.54 -10.37 4.13
N SER A 165 -1.34 -11.07 3.32
CA SER A 165 -2.59 -10.50 2.78
C SER A 165 -3.61 -10.18 3.87
N THR A 166 -3.77 -11.08 4.86
CA THR A 166 -4.62 -10.83 6.02
C THR A 166 -4.13 -9.64 6.84
N LEU A 167 -2.80 -9.48 7.00
CA LEU A 167 -2.24 -8.33 7.71
C LEU A 167 -2.58 -7.00 7.02
N SER A 168 -2.54 -6.96 5.68
CA SER A 168 -2.98 -5.78 4.91
C SER A 168 -4.46 -5.48 5.12
N GLU A 169 -5.33 -6.50 5.15
CA GLU A 169 -6.77 -6.32 5.38
C GLU A 169 -7.07 -5.82 6.80
N VAL A 170 -6.37 -6.35 7.80
CA VAL A 170 -6.42 -5.87 9.19
C VAL A 170 -5.92 -4.43 9.28
N GLY A 171 -4.86 -4.08 8.54
CA GLY A 171 -4.38 -2.71 8.41
C GLY A 171 -5.46 -1.79 7.84
N GLY A 172 -6.12 -2.21 6.75
CA GLY A 172 -7.26 -1.50 6.17
C GLY A 172 -8.37 -1.24 7.19
N SER A 173 -8.80 -2.27 7.90
CA SER A 173 -9.82 -2.18 8.95
C SER A 173 -9.41 -1.25 10.10
N THR A 174 -8.13 -1.30 10.50
CA THR A 174 -7.56 -0.41 11.51
C THR A 174 -7.58 1.06 11.05
N GLY A 175 -7.30 1.30 9.77
CA GLY A 175 -7.43 2.64 9.17
C GLY A 175 -8.85 3.16 9.19
N VAL A 176 -9.85 2.32 8.90
CA VAL A 176 -11.26 2.70 9.00
C VAL A 176 -11.62 3.09 10.44
N LEU A 177 -11.24 2.26 11.42
CA LEU A 177 -11.47 2.52 12.84
C LEU A 177 -10.80 3.83 13.30
N TYR A 178 -9.55 4.05 12.89
CA TYR A 178 -8.83 5.29 13.17
C TYR A 178 -9.57 6.51 12.61
N GLY A 179 -10.07 6.42 11.37
CA GLY A 179 -10.86 7.50 10.76
C GLY A 179 -12.12 7.83 11.57
N TYR A 180 -12.86 6.81 12.03
CA TYR A 180 -14.03 7.00 12.89
C TYR A 180 -13.68 7.61 14.24
N LEU A 181 -12.61 7.15 14.90
CA LEU A 181 -12.17 7.69 16.19
C LEU A 181 -11.80 9.17 16.08
N VAL A 182 -11.01 9.51 15.06
CA VAL A 182 -10.59 10.88 14.80
C VAL A 182 -11.79 11.76 14.45
N ALA A 183 -12.72 11.25 13.63
CA ALA A 183 -13.97 11.93 13.31
C ALA A 183 -14.84 12.18 14.55
N PHE A 184 -14.88 11.25 15.50
CA PHE A 184 -15.65 11.39 16.74
C PHE A 184 -15.04 12.42 17.70
N LEU A 185 -13.72 12.40 17.89
CA LEU A 185 -13.04 13.21 18.91
C LEU A 185 -12.77 14.66 18.49
N PHE A 186 -12.56 14.94 17.19
CA PHE A 186 -12.05 16.23 16.74
C PHE A 186 -12.98 16.94 15.74
N PRO A 187 -12.84 18.27 15.56
CA PRO A 187 -13.48 19.00 14.46
C PRO A 187 -12.84 18.62 13.11
N TRP A 188 -13.57 18.83 12.01
CA TRP A 188 -13.22 18.28 10.69
C TRP A 188 -11.85 18.73 10.16
N LYS A 189 -11.41 19.96 10.48
CA LYS A 189 -10.09 20.47 10.07
C LYS A 189 -8.95 19.70 10.73
N ILE A 190 -9.05 19.49 12.05
CA ILE A 190 -8.06 18.75 12.82
C ILE A 190 -8.09 17.28 12.42
N ALA A 191 -9.28 16.72 12.20
CA ALA A 191 -9.44 15.34 11.72
C ALA A 191 -8.76 15.11 10.37
N THR A 192 -8.97 16.02 9.41
CA THR A 192 -8.33 15.97 8.08
C THR A 192 -6.81 16.19 8.18
N GLY A 193 -6.36 17.05 9.09
CA GLY A 193 -4.94 17.26 9.37
C GLY A 193 -4.25 16.02 9.96
N LEU A 194 -4.91 15.32 10.89
CA LEU A 194 -4.41 14.06 11.45
C LEU A 194 -4.32 12.95 10.40
N CYS A 195 -5.30 12.86 9.49
CA CYS A 195 -5.21 11.94 8.35
C CYS A 195 -4.05 12.28 7.40
N THR A 196 -3.79 13.58 7.19
CA THR A 196 -2.64 14.06 6.42
C THR A 196 -1.32 13.66 7.07
N LEU A 197 -1.24 13.77 8.40
CA LEU A 197 -0.08 13.33 9.18
C LEU A 197 0.14 11.81 9.02
N THR A 198 -0.93 11.01 9.09
CA THR A 198 -0.85 9.56 8.85
C THR A 198 -0.35 9.25 7.43
N ALA A 199 -0.79 10.00 6.41
CA ALA A 199 -0.29 9.87 5.03
C ALA A 199 1.20 10.21 4.91
N ALA A 200 1.62 11.32 5.51
CA ALA A 200 3.02 11.73 5.50
C ALA A 200 3.93 10.74 6.25
N LEU A 201 3.48 10.21 7.39
CA LEU A 201 4.22 9.21 8.17
C LEU A 201 4.42 7.91 7.40
N LEU A 202 3.43 7.49 6.61
CA LEU A 202 3.49 6.26 5.82
C LEU A 202 4.24 6.44 4.49
N PHE A 203 4.41 7.68 4.02
CA PHE A 203 5.27 7.98 2.88
C PHE A 203 6.78 7.75 3.19
N LEU A 204 7.24 8.09 4.39
CA LEU A 204 8.65 7.94 4.81
C LEU A 204 9.21 6.51 4.67
N PRO A 205 8.58 5.45 5.23
CA PRO A 205 9.11 4.09 5.14
C PRO A 205 9.05 3.51 3.73
N LEU A 206 8.17 4.02 2.86
CA LEU A 206 8.05 3.60 1.47
C LEU A 206 9.30 3.89 0.63
N TRP A 207 10.04 4.94 1.00
CA TRP A 207 11.30 5.28 0.35
C TRP A 207 12.39 4.23 0.61
N LEU A 208 12.31 3.53 1.75
CA LEU A 208 13.25 2.48 2.16
C LEU A 208 13.03 1.12 1.48
N VAL A 209 11.88 0.88 0.84
CA VAL A 209 11.53 -0.42 0.27
C VAL A 209 12.37 -0.67 -0.99
N PRO A 210 13.32 -1.63 -1.08
CA PRO A 210 14.12 -1.88 -2.28
C PRO A 210 13.30 -2.50 -3.42
N GLU A 211 13.80 -2.42 -4.66
CA GLU A 211 13.08 -2.91 -5.84
C GLU A 211 12.98 -4.44 -5.78
N VAL A 212 11.76 -4.98 -5.79
CA VAL A 212 11.54 -6.38 -6.16
C VAL A 212 11.71 -6.47 -7.68
N ARG A 213 12.82 -7.08 -8.12
CA ARG A 213 13.05 -7.40 -9.53
C ARG A 213 11.98 -8.41 -9.98
N LYS A 214 11.13 -7.99 -10.92
CA LYS A 214 10.08 -8.78 -11.61
C LYS A 214 10.56 -10.04 -12.38
N ILE A 215 11.73 -10.62 -12.13
CA ILE A 215 12.41 -11.52 -13.09
C ILE A 215 12.63 -12.96 -12.59
N PHE A 216 12.25 -13.35 -11.36
CA PHE A 216 12.70 -14.68 -10.87
C PHE A 216 11.83 -15.90 -11.25
N VAL A 217 10.63 -15.74 -11.82
CA VAL A 217 9.74 -16.91 -12.09
C VAL A 217 9.39 -17.09 -13.57
N PHE A 218 9.10 -16.02 -14.32
CA PHE A 218 8.76 -16.19 -15.75
C PHE A 218 9.96 -16.54 -16.66
N THR A 219 11.20 -16.32 -16.24
CA THR A 219 12.40 -16.61 -17.05
C THR A 219 12.99 -18.00 -16.76
N THR A 220 12.59 -18.67 -15.67
CA THR A 220 13.14 -19.97 -15.27
C THR A 220 12.27 -21.15 -15.73
N GLU A 221 10.95 -20.97 -15.85
CA GLU A 221 10.01 -22.03 -16.31
C GLU A 221 9.78 -22.07 -17.83
N LEU A 222 10.22 -21.07 -18.60
CA LEU A 222 10.32 -21.20 -20.07
C LEU A 222 11.71 -21.58 -20.54
N LYS A 223 12.66 -21.77 -19.62
CA LYS A 223 14.04 -22.16 -19.92
C LYS A 223 14.46 -23.48 -19.30
N ARG A 224 13.52 -24.27 -18.74
CA ARG A 224 13.80 -25.62 -18.28
C ARG A 224 12.66 -26.58 -18.56
#